data_AF-A0A6F8XQ01-F1
#
_entry.id   AF-A0A6F8XQ01-F1
#
_cell.length_a   1.000
_cell.length_b   1.000
_cell.length_c   1.000
_cell.angle_alpha   90.00
_cell.angle_beta   90.00
_cell.angle_gamma   90.00
#
_symmetry.space_group_name_H-M   'P 1'
#
loop_
_entity.id
_entity.type
_entity.pdbx_description
1 polymer ?
#
loop_
_entity_poly.entity_id
_entity_poly.type
_entity_poly.pdbx_seq_one_letter_code
_entity_poly.pdbx_strand_id
1 'polypeptide(L)'
;MDGWTVAVGPASGLDATLVRGSFDLAELQSMYNAGTPQTASDGFTYDPVDVSNPLDTPAPGSTAIHLLVPPLGSATRSLFAGAMGFNSNSPPPWVKDTYTPTGGGATQQVQDNDGTAVAQDRNALMPYNTTQWLAQMNHPAIDRRNGARLQNIGTLSPFDATGLRFNTSFHFPLLRGHYNVIPFAATTAGPGTGYLNYLWRIFVDTNSASPLRLCNYNNIITSWGFGVLAPGRCGLIDPALRAYDVSRW
;
A
#
# COMPACT_ATOMS: atom_id res chain seq x y z
N MET A 1 0.09 -4.91 -11.51
CA MET A 1 0.88 -3.87 -10.81
C MET A 1 0.06 -3.35 -9.66
N ASP A 2 0.76 -2.89 -8.62
CA ASP A 2 0.13 -2.33 -7.44
C ASP A 2 1.03 -1.24 -6.86
N GLY A 3 0.42 -0.33 -6.12
CA GLY A 3 1.06 0.82 -5.50
C GLY A 3 0.63 0.97 -4.06
N TRP A 4 1.44 1.72 -3.32
CA TRP A 4 1.13 2.13 -1.95
C TRP A 4 1.03 3.64 -1.90
N THR A 5 0.13 4.12 -1.07
CA THR A 5 0.03 5.52 -0.68
C THR A 5 -0.26 5.59 0.81
N VAL A 6 -0.44 6.79 1.35
CA VAL A 6 -0.93 6.97 2.71
C VAL A 6 -2.44 7.11 2.72
N ALA A 7 -3.07 6.62 3.77
CA ALA A 7 -4.50 6.71 4.00
C ALA A 7 -4.78 7.48 5.30
N VAL A 8 -5.92 8.17 5.30
CA VAL A 8 -6.46 8.90 6.45
C VAL A 8 -7.87 8.45 6.75
N GLY A 9 -8.35 8.74 7.96
CA GLY A 9 -9.70 8.42 8.40
C GLY A 9 -10.78 9.29 7.76
N PRO A 10 -12.05 8.85 7.79
CA PRO A 10 -13.19 9.65 7.31
C PRO A 10 -13.43 10.93 8.13
N ALA A 11 -12.96 10.98 9.38
CA ALA A 11 -13.04 12.14 10.26
C ALA A 11 -11.74 12.97 10.29
N SER A 12 -10.77 12.67 9.41
CA SER A 12 -9.51 13.40 9.37
C SER A 12 -9.71 14.82 8.87
N GLY A 13 -8.93 15.76 9.42
CA GLY A 13 -8.82 17.12 8.88
C GLY A 13 -8.02 17.18 7.58
N LEU A 14 -7.23 16.14 7.28
CA LEU A 14 -6.48 16.01 6.04
C LEU A 14 -7.44 15.68 4.90
N ASP A 15 -7.70 16.66 4.03
CA ASP A 15 -8.66 16.51 2.95
C ASP A 15 -8.13 15.61 1.82
N ALA A 16 -8.72 14.41 1.70
CA ALA A 16 -8.43 13.46 0.63
C ALA A 16 -8.95 13.87 -0.76
N THR A 17 -9.68 14.98 -0.87
CA THR A 17 -10.23 15.49 -2.14
C THR A 17 -9.35 16.55 -2.80
N LEU A 18 -8.21 16.91 -2.19
CA LEU A 18 -7.31 17.93 -2.71
C LEU A 18 -6.62 17.47 -4.01
N VAL A 19 -6.58 18.38 -4.99
CA VAL A 19 -5.91 18.18 -6.28
C VAL A 19 -4.41 17.93 -6.10
N ARG A 20 -3.80 18.53 -5.06
CA ARG A 20 -2.49 18.15 -4.52
C ARG A 20 -2.75 17.41 -3.21
N GLY A 21 -2.22 16.20 -3.06
CA GLY A 21 -2.27 15.48 -1.79
C GLY A 21 -1.74 16.32 -0.64
N SER A 22 -2.14 15.98 0.58
CA SER A 22 -1.73 16.73 1.76
C SER A 22 -0.22 16.92 1.84
N PHE A 23 0.56 15.92 1.40
CA PHE A 23 2.02 15.96 1.41
C PHE A 23 2.59 15.42 0.09
N ASP A 24 3.79 15.83 -0.28
CA ASP A 24 4.65 15.16 -1.27
C ASP A 24 5.60 14.13 -0.64
N LEU A 25 6.43 13.46 -1.46
CA LEU A 25 7.31 12.40 -0.96
C LEU A 25 8.33 12.93 0.04
N ALA A 26 8.92 14.09 -0.25
CA ALA A 26 9.99 14.63 0.57
C ALA A 26 9.43 15.07 1.92
N GLU A 27 8.24 15.67 1.92
CA GLU A 27 7.49 16.02 3.13
C GLU A 27 7.19 14.75 3.95
N LEU A 28 6.64 13.68 3.34
CA LEU A 28 6.38 12.41 4.04
C LEU A 28 7.67 11.75 4.56
N GLN A 29 8.74 11.74 3.78
CA GLN A 29 10.05 11.22 4.22
C GLN A 29 10.57 12.01 5.42
N SER A 30 10.45 13.33 5.40
CA SER A 30 10.87 14.19 6.51
C SER A 30 10.06 13.91 7.77
N MET A 31 8.76 13.65 7.65
CA MET A 31 7.90 13.28 8.78
C MET A 31 8.27 11.91 9.33
N TYR A 32 8.29 10.87 8.49
CA TYR A 32 8.50 9.49 8.93
C TYR A 32 9.92 9.22 9.41
N ASN A 33 10.95 9.80 8.76
CA ASN A 33 12.35 9.52 9.09
C ASN A 33 12.94 10.52 10.10
N ALA A 34 12.64 11.81 9.94
CA ALA A 34 13.26 12.87 10.74
C ALA A 34 12.33 13.47 11.81
N GLY A 35 11.04 13.11 11.84
CA GLY A 35 10.08 13.66 12.81
C GLY A 35 9.86 15.16 12.63
N THR A 36 10.07 15.67 11.41
CA THR A 36 9.99 17.11 11.16
C THR A 36 8.56 17.51 10.80
N PRO A 37 7.98 18.55 11.44
CA PRO A 37 6.66 19.06 11.08
C PRO A 37 6.60 19.48 9.62
N GLN A 38 5.47 19.22 8.95
CA GLN A 38 5.24 19.61 7.56
C GLN A 38 3.92 20.36 7.42
N THR A 39 3.92 21.40 6.59
CA THR A 39 2.70 22.13 6.25
C THR A 39 2.00 21.45 5.08
N ALA A 40 0.79 20.95 5.32
CA ALA A 40 0.00 20.31 4.29
C ALA A 40 -0.59 21.32 3.31
N SER A 41 -1.11 20.84 2.18
CA SER A 41 -1.77 21.66 1.16
C SER A 41 -3.04 22.37 1.63
N ASP A 42 -3.62 21.98 2.77
CA ASP A 42 -4.71 22.68 3.47
C ASP A 42 -4.25 23.91 4.28
N GLY A 43 -2.94 24.13 4.38
CA GLY A 43 -2.32 25.24 5.12
C GLY A 43 -2.06 24.96 6.60
N PHE A 44 -2.41 23.78 7.11
CA PHE A 44 -2.12 23.38 8.49
C PHE A 44 -0.75 22.70 8.59
N THR A 45 -0.02 22.96 9.68
CA THR A 45 1.23 22.26 9.99
C THR A 45 0.94 21.04 10.84
N TYR A 46 1.42 19.88 10.39
CA TYR A 46 1.27 18.60 11.06
C TYR A 46 2.60 18.15 11.63
N ASP A 47 2.62 17.83 12.91
CA ASP A 47 3.81 17.48 13.69
C ASP A 47 3.75 16.01 14.13
N PRO A 48 4.68 15.15 13.67
CA PRO A 48 4.76 13.76 14.13
C PRO A 48 5.06 13.68 15.63
N VAL A 49 4.16 13.06 16.39
CA VAL A 49 4.32 12.91 17.85
C VAL A 49 4.38 11.44 18.26
N ASP A 50 5.19 11.13 19.27
CA ASP A 50 5.17 9.86 19.97
C ASP A 50 3.98 9.81 20.94
N VAL A 51 2.88 9.23 20.47
CA VAL A 51 1.65 9.01 21.27
C VAL A 51 1.83 8.18 22.53
N SER A 52 2.95 7.45 22.67
CA SER A 52 3.27 6.70 23.90
C SER A 52 3.99 7.54 24.94
N ASN A 53 4.49 8.72 24.56
CA ASN A 53 5.14 9.67 25.45
C ASN A 53 4.19 10.85 25.73
N PRO A 54 3.60 10.96 26.94
CA PRO A 54 2.67 12.05 27.25
C PRO A 54 3.33 13.43 27.31
N LEU A 55 4.66 13.49 27.30
CA LEU A 55 5.43 14.74 27.23
C LEU A 55 5.74 15.16 25.80
N ASP A 56 5.50 14.29 24.82
CA ASP A 56 5.65 14.62 23.41
C ASP A 56 4.37 15.31 22.92
N THR A 57 4.46 16.62 22.79
CA THR A 57 3.34 17.48 22.37
C THR A 57 3.72 18.21 21.10
N PRO A 58 2.78 18.43 20.16
CA PRO A 58 3.10 19.11 18.92
C PRO A 58 3.62 20.52 19.18
N ALA A 59 4.54 20.97 18.33
CA ALA A 59 5.09 22.31 18.38
C ALA A 59 3.98 23.38 18.34
N PRO A 60 4.18 24.55 18.99
CA PRO A 60 3.19 25.62 18.99
C PRO A 60 2.71 25.97 17.58
N GLY A 61 1.39 25.99 17.37
CA GLY A 61 0.77 26.26 16.07
C GLY A 61 0.67 25.04 15.13
N SER A 62 1.11 23.86 15.56
CA SER A 62 1.01 22.61 14.80
C SER A 62 -0.06 21.68 15.35
N THR A 63 -0.56 20.80 14.50
CA THR A 63 -1.50 19.73 14.83
C THR A 63 -0.73 18.43 14.96
N ALA A 64 -0.94 17.68 16.05
CA ALA A 64 -0.36 16.35 16.19
C ALA A 64 -0.82 15.42 15.05
N ILE A 65 0.12 14.68 14.46
CA ILE A 65 -0.17 13.60 13.52
C ILE A 65 0.46 12.30 14.01
N HIS A 66 -0.30 11.21 13.93
CA HIS A 66 0.14 9.91 14.40
C HIS A 66 0.56 9.08 13.19
N LEU A 67 1.87 8.85 13.06
CA LEU A 67 2.42 8.11 11.95
C LEU A 67 2.36 6.62 12.26
N LEU A 68 1.56 5.89 11.49
CA LEU A 68 1.33 4.48 11.69
C LEU A 68 2.01 3.65 10.61
N VAL A 69 2.39 2.43 10.98
CA VAL A 69 2.89 1.40 10.07
C VAL A 69 2.30 0.03 10.46
N PRO A 70 2.28 -0.97 9.56
CA PRO A 70 1.85 -2.31 9.92
C PRO A 70 2.86 -3.02 10.85
N PRO A 71 2.56 -4.24 11.31
CA PRO A 71 3.37 -4.89 12.32
C PRO A 71 4.69 -5.41 11.75
N LEU A 72 5.61 -5.75 12.64
CA LEU A 72 6.89 -6.35 12.25
C LEU A 72 6.65 -7.61 11.40
N GLY A 73 7.44 -7.77 10.34
CA GLY A 73 7.29 -8.87 9.37
C GLY A 73 6.29 -8.58 8.24
N SER A 74 5.54 -7.48 8.30
CA SER A 74 4.71 -7.04 7.18
C SER A 74 5.59 -6.61 5.99
N ALA A 75 5.29 -7.18 4.81
CA ALA A 75 5.91 -6.75 3.56
C ALA A 75 5.61 -5.27 3.25
N THR A 76 4.42 -4.80 3.64
CA THR A 76 4.03 -3.39 3.54
C THR A 76 4.99 -2.51 4.31
N ARG A 77 5.23 -2.86 5.58
CA ARG A 77 6.10 -2.08 6.47
C ARG A 77 7.51 -2.00 5.91
N SER A 78 8.08 -3.12 5.47
CA SER A 78 9.44 -3.15 4.92
C SER A 78 9.58 -2.27 3.67
N LEU A 79 8.62 -2.36 2.77
CA LEU A 79 8.59 -1.52 1.56
C LEU A 79 8.42 -0.05 1.91
N PHE A 80 7.41 0.26 2.72
CA PHE A 80 7.09 1.63 3.11
C PHE A 80 8.24 2.29 3.87
N ALA A 81 8.87 1.58 4.80
CA ALA A 81 10.05 2.04 5.51
C ALA A 81 11.22 2.35 4.57
N GLY A 82 11.45 1.49 3.57
CA GLY A 82 12.47 1.72 2.54
C GLY A 82 12.22 3.00 1.73
N ALA A 83 10.97 3.28 1.35
CA ALA A 83 10.62 4.51 0.64
C ALA A 83 10.68 5.76 1.55
N MET A 84 10.28 5.63 2.81
CA MET A 84 10.31 6.74 3.77
C MET A 84 11.71 7.00 4.34
N GLY A 85 12.65 6.06 4.17
CA GLY A 85 14.04 6.20 4.59
C GLY A 85 14.31 5.85 6.05
N PHE A 86 13.44 5.09 6.71
CA PHE A 86 13.65 4.63 8.10
C PHE A 86 13.86 3.11 8.21
N ASN A 87 14.36 2.64 9.35
CA ASN A 87 14.57 1.21 9.60
C ASN A 87 13.24 0.49 9.92
N SER A 88 12.83 -0.45 9.07
CA SER A 88 11.59 -1.22 9.28
C SER A 88 11.58 -2.02 10.58
N ASN A 89 12.72 -2.52 11.05
CA ASN A 89 12.79 -3.35 12.25
C ASN A 89 12.81 -2.53 13.54
N SER A 90 13.19 -1.25 13.44
CA SER A 90 13.21 -0.31 14.56
C SER A 90 12.78 1.07 14.07
N PRO A 91 11.46 1.31 13.94
CA PRO A 91 10.94 2.60 13.50
C PRO A 91 11.33 3.71 14.47
N PRO A 92 11.36 4.97 14.02
CA PRO A 92 11.53 6.11 14.92
C PRO A 92 10.44 6.16 16.00
N PRO A 93 10.68 6.77 17.16
CA PRO A 93 9.74 6.77 18.29
C PRO A 93 8.34 7.29 17.94
N TRP A 94 8.22 8.29 17.06
CA TRP A 94 6.96 8.86 16.58
C TRP A 94 6.24 8.03 15.52
N VAL A 95 6.79 6.89 15.11
CA VAL A 95 6.15 5.95 14.16
C VAL A 95 5.74 4.68 14.90
N LYS A 96 4.44 4.37 14.94
CA LYS A 96 3.89 3.25 15.72
C LYS A 96 3.28 2.16 14.84
N ASP A 97 3.40 0.91 15.28
CA ASP A 97 2.68 -0.22 14.68
C ASP A 97 1.43 -0.65 15.47
N THR A 98 1.03 0.21 16.39
CA THR A 98 -0.16 0.07 17.21
C THR A 98 -0.88 1.42 17.30
N TYR A 99 -2.16 1.37 17.64
CA TYR A 99 -2.99 2.54 17.85
C TYR A 99 -3.95 2.31 19.02
N THR A 100 -4.41 3.38 19.65
CA THR A 100 -5.42 3.33 20.71
C THR A 100 -6.68 4.05 20.21
N PRO A 101 -7.85 3.41 20.23
CA PRO A 101 -9.07 4.01 19.70
C PRO A 101 -9.44 5.33 20.38
N THR A 102 -9.94 6.29 19.60
CA THR A 102 -10.53 7.53 20.13
C THR A 102 -11.73 7.18 21.01
N GLY A 103 -11.69 7.58 22.29
CA GLY A 103 -12.69 7.22 23.30
C GLY A 103 -12.18 6.23 24.36
N GLY A 104 -10.94 5.77 24.24
CA GLY A 104 -10.33 4.82 25.17
C GLY A 104 -10.56 3.37 24.74
N GLY A 105 -9.68 2.48 25.19
CA GLY A 105 -9.71 1.07 24.84
C GLY A 105 -8.34 0.43 24.96
N ALA A 106 -8.29 -0.89 24.73
CA ALA A 106 -7.02 -1.58 24.61
C ALA A 106 -6.28 -1.11 23.34
N THR A 107 -4.97 -0.91 23.45
CA THR A 107 -4.10 -0.70 22.30
C THR A 107 -4.19 -1.88 21.33
N GLN A 108 -4.37 -1.59 20.05
CA GLN A 108 -4.53 -2.58 18.99
C GLN A 108 -3.39 -2.48 17.98
N GLN A 109 -3.10 -3.58 17.31
CA GLN A 109 -2.08 -3.64 16.27
C GLN A 109 -2.65 -3.11 14.95
N VAL A 110 -1.92 -2.22 14.27
CA VAL A 110 -2.27 -1.74 12.93
C VAL A 110 -2.23 -2.94 11.99
N GLN A 111 -3.32 -3.18 11.25
CA GLN A 111 -3.41 -4.31 10.32
C GLN A 111 -3.15 -3.86 8.89
N ASP A 112 -2.51 -4.73 8.11
CA ASP A 112 -2.30 -4.51 6.68
C ASP A 112 -3.64 -4.39 5.94
N ASN A 113 -3.77 -3.37 5.09
CA ASN A 113 -4.94 -3.15 4.22
C ASN A 113 -6.25 -3.07 5.00
N ASP A 114 -6.20 -2.54 6.22
CA ASP A 114 -7.35 -2.33 7.09
C ASP A 114 -7.30 -0.89 7.62
N GLY A 115 -8.35 -0.13 7.33
CA GLY A 115 -8.44 1.28 7.70
C GLY A 115 -8.95 1.52 9.11
N THR A 116 -9.17 0.48 9.92
CA THR A 116 -9.70 0.63 11.29
C THR A 116 -8.86 1.61 12.13
N ALA A 117 -7.53 1.55 12.01
CA ALA A 117 -6.62 2.42 12.75
C ALA A 117 -6.89 3.91 12.46
N VAL A 118 -6.93 4.27 11.18
CA VAL A 118 -7.22 5.66 10.78
C VAL A 118 -8.69 6.04 10.95
N ALA A 119 -9.61 5.08 10.95
CA ALA A 119 -11.02 5.33 11.24
C ALA A 119 -11.25 5.69 12.72
N GLN A 120 -10.45 5.10 13.61
CA GLN A 120 -10.54 5.30 15.06
C GLN A 120 -9.57 6.35 15.57
N ASP A 121 -8.77 6.96 14.70
CA ASP A 121 -7.84 8.03 15.01
C ASP A 121 -7.83 9.07 13.89
N ARG A 122 -8.50 10.21 14.14
CA ARG A 122 -8.66 11.28 13.14
C ARG A 122 -7.33 11.90 12.70
N ASN A 123 -6.28 11.77 13.52
CA ASN A 123 -4.96 12.34 13.27
C ASN A 123 -3.98 11.27 12.77
N ALA A 124 -4.43 10.04 12.51
CA ALA A 124 -3.56 8.99 12.02
C ALA A 124 -3.35 9.04 10.51
N LEU A 125 -2.12 8.70 10.13
CA LEU A 125 -1.69 8.50 8.74
C LEU A 125 -1.02 7.12 8.66
N MET A 126 -1.47 6.26 7.76
CA MET A 126 -0.92 4.90 7.61
C MET A 126 -0.67 4.54 6.16
N PRO A 127 0.30 3.68 5.83
CA PRO A 127 0.42 3.13 4.49
C PRO A 127 -0.78 2.24 4.18
N TYR A 128 -1.29 2.36 2.95
CA TYR A 128 -2.39 1.56 2.46
C TYR A 128 -2.14 1.19 1.00
N ASN A 129 -2.45 -0.06 0.67
CA ASN A 129 -2.29 -0.59 -0.66
C ASN A 129 -3.41 -0.14 -1.58
N THR A 130 -3.07 0.53 -2.68
CA THR A 130 -4.07 1.10 -3.57
C THR A 130 -4.93 0.03 -4.23
N THR A 131 -4.36 -1.08 -4.68
CA THR A 131 -5.17 -2.12 -5.35
C THR A 131 -6.02 -2.92 -4.37
N GLN A 132 -5.58 -3.16 -3.14
CA GLN A 132 -6.44 -3.77 -2.12
C GLN A 132 -7.58 -2.83 -1.72
N TRP A 133 -7.32 -1.53 -1.62
CA TRP A 133 -8.37 -0.54 -1.38
C TRP A 133 -9.42 -0.59 -2.50
N LEU A 134 -9.00 -0.59 -3.76
CA LEU A 134 -9.90 -0.70 -4.91
C LEU A 134 -10.63 -2.05 -4.97
N ALA A 135 -9.94 -3.14 -4.67
CA ALA A 135 -10.56 -4.47 -4.64
C ALA A 135 -11.64 -4.56 -3.56
N GLN A 136 -11.41 -3.99 -2.37
CA GLN A 136 -12.40 -3.90 -1.31
C GLN A 136 -13.57 -2.97 -1.66
N MET A 137 -13.31 -1.90 -2.42
CA MET A 137 -14.38 -1.06 -2.98
C MET A 137 -15.27 -1.83 -3.95
N ASN A 138 -14.67 -2.70 -4.78
CA ASN A 138 -15.33 -3.41 -5.85
C ASN A 138 -15.90 -4.80 -5.43
N HIS A 139 -15.59 -5.28 -4.22
CA HIS A 139 -16.03 -6.60 -3.74
C HIS A 139 -16.70 -6.54 -2.36
N PRO A 140 -17.99 -6.94 -2.23
CA PRO A 140 -18.84 -6.61 -1.08
C PRO A 140 -18.72 -7.53 0.14
N ALA A 141 -17.92 -8.60 0.11
CA ALA A 141 -17.96 -9.60 1.18
C ALA A 141 -17.44 -9.07 2.54
N ILE A 142 -16.37 -8.26 2.55
CA ILE A 142 -15.85 -7.57 3.74
C ILE A 142 -15.12 -6.30 3.28
N ASP A 143 -15.70 -5.12 3.54
CA ASP A 143 -15.03 -3.84 3.33
C ASP A 143 -14.22 -3.47 4.59
N ARG A 144 -12.91 -3.68 4.54
CA ARG A 144 -11.98 -3.35 5.64
C ARG A 144 -11.39 -1.95 5.49
N ARG A 145 -11.86 -1.15 4.54
CA ARG A 145 -11.40 0.23 4.42
C ARG A 145 -11.88 1.05 5.60
N ASN A 146 -13.01 0.71 6.22
CA ASN A 146 -13.57 1.44 7.36
C ASN A 146 -13.69 2.96 7.08
N GLY A 147 -14.00 3.32 5.83
CA GLY A 147 -14.08 4.71 5.38
C GLY A 147 -12.72 5.40 5.17
N ALA A 148 -11.60 4.69 5.31
CA ALA A 148 -10.27 5.20 5.01
C ALA A 148 -10.18 5.69 3.56
N ARG A 149 -9.56 6.86 3.38
CA ARG A 149 -9.41 7.52 2.10
C ARG A 149 -7.94 7.58 1.74
N LEU A 150 -7.63 7.15 0.52
CA LEU A 150 -6.27 7.24 -0.02
C LEU A 150 -5.94 8.69 -0.36
N GLN A 151 -4.75 9.13 0.02
CA GLN A 151 -4.23 10.43 -0.32
C GLN A 151 -3.50 10.39 -1.66
N ASN A 152 -3.55 11.51 -2.38
CA ASN A 152 -2.56 11.83 -3.40
C ASN A 152 -1.19 12.02 -2.71
N ILE A 153 -0.10 11.87 -3.46
CA ILE A 153 1.21 12.31 -2.97
C ILE A 153 1.76 13.35 -3.93
N GLY A 154 1.91 14.58 -3.44
CA GLY A 154 2.08 15.75 -4.29
C GLY A 154 0.94 15.82 -5.31
N THR A 155 1.28 15.89 -6.60
CA THR A 155 0.28 15.90 -7.69
C THR A 155 -0.07 14.52 -8.22
N LEU A 156 0.47 13.44 -7.64
CA LEU A 156 0.26 12.09 -8.13
C LEU A 156 -0.94 11.45 -7.42
N SER A 157 -1.93 11.06 -8.23
CA SER A 157 -3.17 10.42 -7.77
C SER A 157 -3.07 8.90 -7.83
N PRO A 158 -3.48 8.17 -6.76
CA PRO A 158 -3.53 6.71 -6.77
C PRO A 158 -4.61 6.17 -7.72
N PHE A 159 -5.57 7.01 -8.14
CA PHE A 159 -6.68 6.65 -9.01
C PHE A 159 -6.56 7.27 -10.39
N ASP A 160 -7.07 6.57 -11.40
CA ASP A 160 -7.21 7.12 -12.75
C ASP A 160 -8.22 8.28 -12.77
N ALA A 161 -8.39 8.93 -13.92
CA ALA A 161 -9.29 10.07 -14.05
C ALA A 161 -10.76 9.78 -13.70
N THR A 162 -11.17 8.50 -13.63
CA THR A 162 -12.53 8.10 -13.24
C THR A 162 -12.66 7.88 -11.74
N GLY A 163 -11.56 7.74 -11.01
CA GLY A 163 -11.55 7.40 -9.58
C GLY A 163 -11.82 5.91 -9.29
N LEU A 164 -12.06 5.09 -10.32
CA LEU A 164 -12.55 3.71 -10.16
C LEU A 164 -11.48 2.64 -10.36
N ARG A 165 -10.28 3.02 -10.81
CA ARG A 165 -9.19 2.09 -11.10
C ARG A 165 -7.86 2.64 -10.64
N PHE A 166 -6.90 1.73 -10.47
CA PHE A 166 -5.53 2.07 -10.18
C PHE A 166 -4.94 2.88 -11.32
N ASN A 167 -4.36 4.03 -11.01
CA ASN A 167 -3.61 4.81 -11.98
C ASN A 167 -2.26 4.12 -12.24
N THR A 168 -2.08 3.49 -13.40
CA THR A 168 -0.80 2.85 -13.76
C THR A 168 0.33 3.85 -13.97
N SER A 169 0.01 5.12 -14.20
CA SER A 169 0.97 6.24 -14.27
C SER A 169 1.27 6.82 -12.89
N PHE A 170 0.63 6.32 -11.82
CA PHE A 170 1.00 6.61 -10.44
C PHE A 170 2.34 5.96 -10.15
N HIS A 171 3.39 6.68 -10.49
CA HIS A 171 4.77 6.31 -10.22
C HIS A 171 5.16 6.94 -8.90
N PHE A 172 4.63 6.42 -7.79
CA PHE A 172 5.04 6.79 -6.44
C PHE A 172 5.67 5.57 -5.77
N PRO A 173 6.75 5.75 -4.98
CA PRO A 173 8.02 5.02 -5.08
C PRO A 173 7.96 3.52 -4.73
N LEU A 174 6.77 2.99 -4.46
CA LEU A 174 6.50 1.62 -4.07
C LEU A 174 5.61 0.93 -5.11
N LEU A 175 6.00 1.00 -6.39
CA LEU A 175 5.43 0.09 -7.38
C LEU A 175 5.92 -1.32 -7.05
N ARG A 176 5.00 -2.18 -6.63
CA ARG A 176 5.32 -3.60 -6.43
C ARG A 176 4.89 -4.39 -7.65
N GLY A 177 5.87 -5.05 -8.28
CA GLY A 177 5.58 -6.24 -9.05
C GLY A 177 5.08 -7.31 -8.09
N HIS A 178 3.79 -7.60 -8.07
CA HIS A 178 3.30 -8.79 -7.37
C HIS A 178 3.80 -10.02 -8.11
N TYR A 179 4.57 -10.83 -7.41
CA TYR A 179 5.02 -12.13 -7.87
C TYR A 179 4.15 -13.21 -7.22
N ASN A 180 3.61 -14.10 -8.04
CA ASN A 180 3.12 -15.38 -7.55
C ASN A 180 4.34 -16.28 -7.35
N VAL A 181 4.66 -16.64 -6.10
CA VAL A 181 5.68 -17.67 -5.82
C VAL A 181 4.97 -19.00 -5.91
N ILE A 182 5.37 -19.80 -6.88
CA ILE A 182 4.82 -21.13 -7.10
C ILE A 182 6.00 -22.09 -7.16
N PRO A 183 5.95 -23.23 -6.47
CA PRO A 183 6.99 -24.24 -6.60
C PRO A 183 7.18 -24.56 -8.07
N PHE A 184 8.42 -24.46 -8.58
CA PHE A 184 8.73 -24.73 -9.98
C PHE A 184 8.21 -26.10 -10.42
N ALA A 185 8.33 -27.12 -9.56
CA ALA A 185 7.76 -28.44 -9.82
C ALA A 185 6.22 -28.44 -10.00
N ALA A 186 5.50 -27.55 -9.29
CA ALA A 186 4.05 -27.43 -9.42
C ALA A 186 3.62 -26.72 -10.72
N THR A 187 4.52 -25.98 -11.37
CA THR A 187 4.30 -25.36 -12.67
C THR A 187 4.88 -26.18 -13.82
N THR A 188 5.85 -27.08 -13.60
CA THR A 188 6.49 -27.89 -14.65
C THR A 188 6.10 -29.36 -14.69
N ALA A 189 5.27 -29.86 -13.76
CA ALA A 189 4.83 -31.26 -13.73
C ALA A 189 3.95 -31.72 -14.92
N GLY A 190 3.79 -30.90 -15.95
CA GLY A 190 2.89 -31.15 -17.08
C GLY A 190 1.40 -31.03 -16.68
N PRO A 191 0.47 -31.42 -17.56
CA PRO A 191 -0.95 -31.48 -17.23
C PRO A 191 -1.19 -32.62 -16.21
N GLY A 192 -0.90 -32.37 -14.93
CA GLY A 192 -1.23 -33.28 -13.84
C GLY A 192 -2.74 -33.40 -13.62
N THR A 193 -3.18 -33.87 -12.45
CA THR A 193 -4.59 -33.83 -12.03
C THR A 193 -4.79 -32.84 -10.88
N GLY A 194 -6.01 -32.33 -10.72
CA GLY A 194 -6.36 -31.42 -9.63
C GLY A 194 -5.63 -30.07 -9.65
N TYR A 195 -5.21 -29.60 -8.48
CA TYR A 195 -4.62 -28.27 -8.25
C TYR A 195 -3.37 -28.00 -9.10
N LEU A 196 -2.54 -29.02 -9.35
CA LEU A 196 -1.30 -28.90 -10.14
C LEU A 196 -1.59 -28.65 -11.62
N ASN A 197 -2.65 -29.25 -12.18
CA ASN A 197 -3.10 -28.97 -13.55
C ASN A 197 -3.56 -27.51 -13.69
N TYR A 198 -4.27 -27.01 -12.68
CA TYR A 198 -4.78 -25.64 -12.66
C TYR A 198 -3.63 -24.61 -12.65
N LEU A 199 -2.60 -24.84 -11.83
CA LEU A 199 -1.40 -24.00 -11.80
C LEU A 199 -0.60 -24.09 -13.11
N TRP A 200 -0.40 -25.28 -13.66
CA TRP A 200 0.25 -25.48 -14.96
C TRP A 200 -0.48 -24.70 -16.07
N ARG A 201 -1.82 -24.74 -16.12
CA ARG A 201 -2.63 -24.01 -17.11
C ARG A 201 -2.64 -22.50 -16.94
N ILE A 202 -2.44 -22.01 -15.72
CA ILE A 202 -2.39 -20.57 -15.45
C ILE A 202 -1.02 -19.98 -15.79
N PHE A 203 0.05 -20.71 -15.49
CA PHE A 203 1.42 -20.17 -15.46
C PHE A 203 2.38 -20.75 -16.51
N VAL A 204 2.08 -21.88 -17.15
CA VAL A 204 3.02 -22.59 -18.05
C VAL A 204 2.42 -23.05 -19.36
N ASP A 205 1.11 -23.29 -19.46
CA ASP A 205 0.47 -23.69 -20.73
C ASP A 205 0.65 -22.60 -21.79
N THR A 206 1.63 -22.80 -22.66
CA THR A 206 1.99 -21.93 -23.78
C THR A 206 1.47 -22.46 -25.12
N ASN A 207 0.52 -23.42 -25.10
CA ASN A 207 -0.06 -23.92 -26.34
C ASN A 207 -0.59 -22.74 -27.15
N SER A 208 -0.10 -22.61 -28.38
CA SER A 208 -0.16 -21.38 -29.21
C SER A 208 -1.57 -20.91 -29.58
N ALA A 209 -2.61 -21.64 -29.17
CA ALA A 209 -4.02 -21.29 -29.35
C ALA A 209 -4.63 -20.53 -28.15
N SER A 210 -3.92 -20.39 -27.02
CA SER A 210 -4.36 -19.58 -25.89
C SER A 210 -3.14 -19.02 -25.17
N PRO A 211 -2.94 -17.68 -25.11
CA PRO A 211 -1.85 -17.14 -24.29
C PRO A 211 -2.10 -17.55 -22.83
N LEU A 212 -1.03 -17.64 -22.02
CA LEU A 212 -1.08 -17.98 -20.59
C LEU A 212 -2.39 -17.47 -19.97
N ARG A 213 -3.20 -18.32 -19.33
CA ARG A 213 -4.56 -17.93 -18.91
C ARG A 213 -4.58 -16.65 -18.08
N LEU A 214 -3.54 -16.39 -17.28
CA LEU A 214 -3.35 -15.14 -16.55
C LEU A 214 -3.43 -13.88 -17.45
N CYS A 215 -2.95 -13.96 -18.69
CA CYS A 215 -2.99 -12.89 -19.69
C CYS A 215 -4.37 -12.70 -20.33
N ASN A 216 -5.25 -13.71 -20.26
CA ASN A 216 -6.61 -13.64 -20.81
C ASN A 216 -7.61 -13.02 -19.82
N TYR A 217 -7.24 -12.94 -18.54
CA TYR A 217 -8.09 -12.36 -17.50
C TYR A 217 -7.88 -10.85 -17.31
N ASN A 218 -7.34 -10.14 -18.31
CA ASN A 218 -7.15 -8.69 -18.23
C ASN A 218 -8.45 -7.97 -17.85
N ASN A 219 -9.58 -8.38 -18.42
CA ASN A 219 -10.89 -7.83 -18.08
C ASN A 219 -11.27 -8.05 -16.60
N ILE A 220 -11.04 -9.23 -16.04
CA ILE A 220 -11.30 -9.53 -14.62
C ILE A 220 -10.31 -8.79 -13.71
N ILE A 221 -9.02 -8.78 -14.05
CA ILE A 221 -7.98 -8.06 -13.31
C ILE A 221 -8.32 -6.56 -13.26
N THR A 222 -8.72 -5.97 -14.39
CA THR A 222 -9.16 -4.57 -14.44
C THR A 222 -10.50 -4.33 -13.76
N SER A 223 -11.43 -5.28 -13.78
CA SER A 223 -12.72 -5.14 -13.08
C SER A 223 -12.56 -5.18 -11.56
N TRP A 224 -11.48 -5.79 -11.07
CA TRP A 224 -11.10 -5.77 -9.66
C TRP A 224 -10.23 -4.55 -9.29
N GLY A 225 -9.95 -3.65 -10.25
CA GLY A 225 -9.23 -2.39 -10.03
C GLY A 225 -7.71 -2.45 -10.17
N PHE A 226 -7.14 -3.60 -10.57
CA PHE A 226 -5.69 -3.76 -10.75
C PHE A 226 -5.21 -3.25 -12.12
N GLY A 227 -3.98 -2.73 -12.16
CA GLY A 227 -3.28 -2.42 -13.41
C GLY A 227 -2.62 -3.66 -14.03
N VAL A 228 -2.78 -3.85 -15.34
CA VAL A 228 -2.07 -4.90 -16.11
C VAL A 228 -0.66 -4.43 -16.50
N LEU A 229 0.31 -5.34 -16.52
CA LEU A 229 1.61 -5.07 -17.16
C LEU A 229 1.39 -4.84 -18.67
N ALA A 230 2.31 -4.13 -19.35
CA ALA A 230 2.18 -3.86 -20.78
C ALA A 230 1.83 -5.14 -21.58
N PRO A 231 1.02 -5.06 -22.65
CA PRO A 231 0.61 -6.23 -23.43
C PRO A 231 1.79 -7.13 -23.79
N GLY A 232 1.66 -8.44 -23.55
CA GLY A 232 2.73 -9.41 -23.77
C GLY A 232 3.73 -9.56 -22.62
N ARG A 233 3.58 -8.81 -21.51
CA ARG A 233 4.44 -8.94 -20.32
C ARG A 233 3.86 -9.76 -19.17
N CYS A 234 2.63 -10.23 -19.28
CA CYS A 234 2.04 -11.11 -18.30
C CYS A 234 2.75 -12.49 -18.33
N GLY A 235 3.28 -12.93 -17.18
CA GLY A 235 4.07 -14.17 -17.09
C GLY A 235 5.54 -14.04 -17.52
N LEU A 236 6.01 -12.86 -17.94
CA LEU A 236 7.44 -12.65 -18.17
C LEU A 236 8.21 -12.75 -16.86
N ILE A 237 9.24 -13.59 -16.86
CA ILE A 237 10.25 -13.60 -15.82
C ILE A 237 11.19 -12.44 -16.11
N ASP A 238 10.91 -11.27 -15.55
CA ASP A 238 11.78 -10.09 -15.67
C ASP A 238 12.86 -10.14 -14.56
N PRO A 239 14.16 -10.23 -14.90
CA PRO A 239 15.25 -10.23 -13.93
C PRO A 239 15.28 -8.99 -13.04
N ALA A 240 14.84 -7.83 -13.54
CA ALA A 240 14.77 -6.59 -12.78
C ALA A 240 13.62 -6.57 -11.76
N LEU A 241 12.68 -7.52 -11.86
CA LEU A 241 11.53 -7.67 -10.96
C LEU A 241 11.66 -8.91 -10.04
N ARG A 242 12.80 -9.59 -10.06
CA ARG A 242 13.09 -10.68 -9.12
C ARG A 242 13.44 -10.11 -7.75
N ALA A 243 12.75 -10.57 -6.70
CA ALA A 243 13.14 -10.31 -5.32
C ALA A 243 14.44 -11.05 -4.91
N TYR A 244 14.98 -11.92 -5.76
CA TYR A 244 16.14 -12.76 -5.48
C TYR A 244 16.97 -13.04 -6.75
N ASP A 245 18.26 -12.70 -6.72
CA ASP A 245 19.27 -13.00 -7.73
C ASP A 245 20.27 -14.02 -7.17
N VAL A 246 20.30 -15.21 -7.77
CA VAL A 246 21.24 -16.30 -7.42
C VAL A 246 22.64 -16.10 -8.03
N SER A 247 22.86 -15.09 -8.87
CA SER A 247 24.13 -14.89 -9.58
C SER A 247 25.19 -14.08 -8.80
N ARG A 248 24.96 -13.79 -7.52
CA ARG A 248 25.91 -13.10 -6.62
C ARG A 248 26.45 -13.97 -5.48
N TRP A 249 26.78 -15.22 -5.78
CA TRP A 249 27.72 -16.05 -5.02
C TRP A 249 28.62 -16.85 -5.98
#